data_AF-A0A1Y2R6A6-F1
#
_entry.id   AF-A0A1Y2R6A6-F1
#
_cell.length_a   1.000
_cell.length_b   1.000
_cell.length_c   1.000
_cell.angle_alpha   90.00
_cell.angle_beta   90.00
_cell.angle_gamma   90.00
#
_symmetry.space_group_name_H-M   'P 1'
#
loop_
_entity.id
_entity.type
_entity.pdbx_description
1 polymer ?
#
loop_
_entity_poly.entity_id
_entity_poly.type
_entity_poly.pdbx_seq_one_letter_code
_entity_poly.pdbx_strand_id
1 'polypeptide(L)'
;MSAVVCAREPDLPLYGAWVAYLAELAVCRSAQGRGVGQQLLQAVRGGLGPSVTLVLASMPDAVAFYEKVGMPRMADVFFYSRQR
;
A
#
# COMPACT_ATOMS: atom_id res chain seq x y z
N MET A 1 -9.06 -6.69 4.28
CA MET A 1 -8.09 -5.98 3.43
C MET A 1 -8.87 -4.93 2.67
N SER A 2 -8.63 -3.66 2.97
CA SER A 2 -9.33 -2.55 2.33
C SER A 2 -8.29 -1.73 1.58
N ALA A 3 -8.40 -1.71 0.25
CA ALA A 3 -7.61 -0.83 -0.61
C ALA A 3 -8.56 0.23 -1.17
N VAL A 4 -8.20 1.50 -1.01
CA VAL A 4 -8.91 2.60 -1.66
C VAL A 4 -8.09 2.98 -2.88
N VAL A 5 -8.68 2.79 -4.05
CA VAL A 5 -8.10 3.24 -5.32
C VAL A 5 -8.74 4.58 -5.65
N CYS A 6 -7.96 5.66 -5.63
CA CYS A 6 -8.40 6.90 -6.24
C CYS A 6 -8.22 6.77 -7.75
N ALA A 7 -9.33 6.60 -8.46
CA ALA A 7 -9.38 6.70 -9.91
C ALA A 7 -9.59 8.17 -10.32
N ARG A 8 -8.81 8.67 -11.30
CA ARG A 8 -9.03 10.04 -11.84
C ARG A 8 -10.08 10.04 -12.94
N GLU A 9 -10.78 11.16 -13.05
CA GLU A 9 -11.70 11.54 -14.13
C GLU A 9 -11.06 11.43 -15.54
N PRO A 10 -11.86 11.02 -16.54
CA PRO A 10 -11.40 10.71 -17.90
C PRO A 10 -10.85 11.90 -18.71
N ASP A 11 -11.06 13.15 -18.28
CA ASP A 11 -10.95 14.32 -19.16
C ASP A 11 -9.64 15.12 -19.01
N LEU A 12 -8.74 14.73 -18.11
CA LEU A 12 -7.46 15.41 -17.93
C LEU A 12 -6.33 14.68 -18.69
N PRO A 13 -5.38 15.42 -19.28
CA PRO A 13 -4.32 14.87 -20.13
C PRO A 13 -3.39 13.84 -19.45
N LEU A 14 -2.82 12.96 -20.29
CA LEU A 14 -2.24 11.62 -20.05
C LEU A 14 -1.03 11.50 -19.09
N TYR A 15 -0.79 12.45 -18.20
CA TYR A 15 0.31 12.39 -17.21
C TYR A 15 -0.14 11.91 -15.81
N GLY A 16 -1.16 11.04 -15.75
CA GLY A 16 -1.69 10.51 -14.49
C GLY A 16 -1.05 9.20 -14.08
N ALA A 17 -0.14 9.21 -13.11
CA ALA A 17 0.27 8.00 -12.40
C ALA A 17 -0.86 7.58 -11.44
N TRP A 18 -1.45 6.41 -11.65
CA TRP A 18 -2.49 5.88 -10.75
C TRP A 18 -1.85 5.50 -9.42
N VAL A 19 -2.45 5.92 -8.31
CA VAL A 19 -1.96 5.59 -6.97
C VAL A 19 -3.06 4.88 -6.18
N ALA A 20 -2.78 3.68 -5.72
CA ALA A 20 -3.60 2.95 -4.78
C ALA A 20 -3.07 3.16 -3.36
N TYR A 21 -3.94 3.57 -2.45
CA TYR A 21 -3.63 3.60 -1.02
C TYR A 21 -4.14 2.32 -0.36
N LEU A 22 -3.22 1.50 0.15
CA LEU A 22 -3.56 0.35 0.96
C LEU A 22 -3.77 0.81 2.39
N ALA A 23 -5.04 1.01 2.75
CA ALA A 23 -5.42 1.56 4.05
C ALA A 23 -5.06 0.59 5.19
N GLU A 24 -5.33 -0.70 5.02
CA GLU A 24 -5.02 -1.71 6.03
C GLU A 24 -4.58 -3.05 5.42
N LEU A 25 -3.45 -3.55 5.93
CA LEU A 25 -2.95 -4.90 5.73
C LEU A 25 -2.73 -5.54 7.11
N ALA A 26 -3.57 -6.51 7.46
CA ALA A 26 -3.49 -7.21 8.73
C ALA A 26 -3.43 -8.72 8.51
N VAL A 27 -2.62 -9.40 9.31
CA VAL A 27 -2.53 -10.86 9.38
C VAL A 27 -2.83 -11.27 10.81
N CYS A 28 -3.75 -12.22 11.00
CA CYS A 28 -4.07 -12.78 12.31
C CYS A 28 -2.81 -13.28 13.01
N ARG A 29 -2.68 -13.05 14.32
CA ARG A 29 -1.48 -13.43 15.09
C ARG A 29 -1.09 -14.91 14.90
N SER A 30 -2.07 -15.81 14.88
CA SER A 30 -1.87 -17.25 14.66
C SER A 30 -1.33 -17.61 13.25
N ALA A 31 -1.40 -16.67 12.30
CA ALA A 31 -0.94 -16.84 10.92
C ALA A 31 0.31 -15.99 10.59
N GLN A 32 0.82 -15.20 11.54
CA GLN A 32 2.03 -14.41 11.36
C GLN A 32 3.28 -15.32 11.26
N GLY A 33 4.36 -14.79 10.68
CA GLY A 33 5.61 -15.55 10.45
C GLY A 33 5.56 -16.59 9.33
N ARG A 34 4.39 -16.82 8.71
CA ARG A 34 4.17 -17.82 7.65
C ARG A 34 4.16 -17.25 6.22
N GLY A 35 4.57 -16.01 6.04
CA GLY A 35 4.60 -15.34 4.73
C GLY A 35 3.25 -14.85 4.20
N VAL A 36 2.15 -14.99 4.96
CA VAL A 36 0.79 -14.58 4.54
C VAL A 36 0.73 -13.10 4.15
N GLY A 37 1.36 -12.21 4.93
CA GLY A 37 1.37 -10.77 4.64
C GLY A 37 2.01 -10.45 3.29
N GLN A 38 3.08 -11.15 2.93
CA GLN A 38 3.74 -10.98 1.63
C GLN A 38 2.83 -11.48 0.50
N GLN A 39 2.17 -12.63 0.67
CA GLN A 39 1.24 -13.16 -0.33
C GLN A 39 0.05 -12.22 -0.56
N LEU A 40 -0.52 -11.67 0.51
CA LEU A 40 -1.57 -10.66 0.43
C LEU A 40 -1.10 -9.43 -0.35
N LEU A 41 0.09 -8.91 -0.05
CA LEU A 41 0.65 -7.77 -0.75
C LEU A 41 0.88 -8.07 -2.24
N GLN A 42 1.36 -9.26 -2.57
CA GLN A 42 1.54 -9.70 -3.96
C GLN A 42 0.21 -9.83 -4.70
N ALA A 43 -0.83 -10.35 -4.05
CA ALA A 43 -2.17 -10.43 -4.64
C ALA A 43 -2.72 -9.04 -4.98
N VAL A 44 -2.54 -8.05 -4.09
CA VAL A 44 -2.92 -6.66 -4.36
C VAL A 44 -2.14 -6.09 -5.53
N ARG A 45 -0.82 -6.23 -5.55
CA ARG A 45 0.02 -5.75 -6.66
C ARG A 45 -0.34 -6.40 -7.99
N GLY A 46 -0.66 -7.70 -7.97
CA GLY A 46 -1.11 -8.43 -9.15
C GLY A 46 -2.45 -7.91 -9.69
N GLY A 47 -3.40 -7.62 -8.80
CA GLY A 47 -4.69 -7.06 -9.19
C GLY A 47 -4.62 -5.62 -9.72
N LEU A 48 -3.70 -4.80 -9.19
CA LEU A 48 -3.50 -3.42 -9.65
C LEU A 48 -2.69 -3.34 -10.96
N GLY A 49 -1.76 -4.27 -11.17
CA GLY A 49 -0.83 -4.24 -12.28
C GLY A 49 0.31 -3.23 -12.11
N PRO A 50 1.29 -3.23 -13.04
CA PRO A 50 2.53 -2.47 -12.91
C PRO A 50 2.37 -0.95 -13.13
N SER A 51 1.26 -0.50 -13.71
CA SER A 51 1.00 0.91 -14.02
C SER A 51 0.38 1.69 -12.87
N VAL A 52 0.21 1.05 -11.71
CA VAL A 52 -0.36 1.65 -10.49
C VAL A 52 0.67 1.62 -9.38
N THR A 53 0.98 2.79 -8.84
CA THR A 53 1.79 2.95 -7.63
C THR A 53 0.99 2.49 -6.42
N LEU A 54 1.56 1.64 -5.57
CA LEU A 54 0.94 1.21 -4.31
C LEU A 54 1.66 1.87 -3.12
N VAL A 55 0.91 2.60 -2.30
CA VAL A 55 1.43 3.29 -1.11
C VAL A 55 0.66 2.89 0.15
N LEU A 56 1.34 2.94 1.29
CA LEU A 56 0.74 2.74 2.62
C LEU A 56 1.50 3.54 3.67
N ALA A 57 0.81 3.85 4.77
CA ALA A 57 1.45 4.33 5.99
C ALA A 57 1.65 3.13 6.93
N SER A 58 2.89 2.78 7.24
CA SER A 58 3.20 1.66 8.13
C SER A 58 3.09 2.04 9.60
N MET A 59 2.67 1.09 10.43
CA MET A 59 2.94 1.15 11.87
C MET A 59 4.44 0.95 12.14
N PRO A 60 5.03 1.53 13.21
CA PRO A 60 6.47 1.46 13.47
C PRO A 60 7.03 0.03 13.56
N ASP A 61 6.27 -0.89 14.15
CA ASP A 61 6.64 -2.31 14.32
C ASP A 61 6.58 -3.12 13.02
N ALA A 62 5.85 -2.64 12.01
CA ALA A 62 5.70 -3.30 10.70
C ALA A 62 6.69 -2.76 9.63
N VAL A 63 7.48 -1.72 9.94
CA VAL A 63 8.42 -1.10 8.97
C VAL A 63 9.37 -2.13 8.35
N ALA A 64 10.04 -2.93 9.19
CA ALA A 64 11.02 -3.91 8.74
C ALA A 64 10.42 -4.97 7.82
N PHE A 65 9.12 -5.27 7.99
CA PHE A 65 8.41 -6.17 7.08
C PHE A 65 8.30 -5.56 5.68
N TYR A 66 7.88 -4.30 5.55
CA TYR A 66 7.73 -3.64 4.24
C TYR A 66 9.07 -3.43 3.53
N GLU A 67 10.12 -3.10 4.27
CA GLU A 67 11.49 -3.02 3.74
C GLU A 67 11.96 -4.38 3.21
N LYS A 68 11.72 -5.47 3.97
CA LYS A 68 12.09 -6.84 3.56
C LYS A 68 11.36 -7.31 2.30
N VAL A 69 10.11 -6.90 2.08
CA VAL A 69 9.36 -7.25 0.86
C VAL A 69 9.63 -6.28 -0.31
N GLY A 70 10.60 -5.37 -0.16
CA GLY A 70 11.11 -4.53 -1.22
C GLY A 70 10.29 -3.27 -1.50
N MET A 71 9.48 -2.80 -0.53
CA MET A 71 8.83 -1.49 -0.65
C MET A 71 9.80 -0.39 -0.19
N PRO A 72 10.16 0.56 -1.07
CA PRO A 72 11.03 1.66 -0.68
C PRO A 72 10.31 2.65 0.24
N ARG A 73 11.07 3.27 1.16
CA ARG A 73 10.57 4.40 1.94
C ARG A 73 10.47 5.65 1.05
N MET A 74 9.48 6.49 1.33
CA MET A 74 9.34 7.82 0.72
C MET A 74 9.68 8.88 1.77
N ALA A 75 10.67 9.72 1.50
CA ALA A 75 11.16 10.73 2.44
C ALA A 75 10.25 11.98 2.48
N ASP A 76 9.73 12.40 1.33
CA ASP A 76 8.98 13.66 1.17
C ASP A 76 7.45 13.42 1.24
N VAL A 77 6.99 12.67 2.25
CA VAL A 77 5.55 12.40 2.46
C VAL A 77 4.98 13.32 3.54
N PHE A 78 3.91 14.02 3.20
CA PHE A 78 3.16 14.88 4.11
C PHE A 78 1.79 14.27 4.38
N PHE A 79 1.33 14.30 5.64
CA PHE A 79 0.01 13.79 6.01
C PHE A 79 -0.58 14.58 7.17
N TYR A 80 -1.90 14.76 7.16
CA TYR A 80 -2.65 15.19 8.33
C TYR A 80 -3.14 13.95 9.07
N SER A 81 -2.83 13.88 10.37
CA SER A 81 -3.39 12.84 11.22
C SER A 81 -4.87 13.12 11.50
N ARG A 82 -5.66 12.06 11.71
CA ARG A 82 -7.03 12.22 12.22
C ARG A 82 -6.99 12.97 13.55
N GLN A 83 -7.72 14.08 13.63
CA GLN A 83 -7.97 14.75 14.90
C GLN A 83 -9.06 13.96 15.62
N ARG A 84 -8.74 13.47 16.81
CA ARG A 84 -9.65 12.68 17.64
C ARG A 84 -9.82 13.36 18.98
#